data_AF-A0A3D3LBV6-F1
#
_entry.id   AF-A0A3D3LBV6-F1
#
_cell.length_a   1.000
_cell.length_b   1.000
_cell.length_c   1.000
_cell.angle_alpha   90.00
_cell.angle_beta   90.00
_cell.angle_gamma   90.00
#
_symmetry.space_group_name_H-M   'P 1'
#
loop_
_entity.id
_entity.type
_entity.pdbx_description
1 polymer ?
#
loop_
_entity_poly.entity_id
_entity_poly.type
_entity_poly.pdbx_seq_one_letter_code
_entity_poly.pdbx_strand_id
1 'polypeptide(L)'
;MPLRAAEILLAKEGFKASRGLLQKVQSAGESKLTPEDRRRVMKLEAKIGMAEGREVEALKILTQVAEQDPLDGETLLMLGGHYQKEGNNEKAAFYYETAGNIEAFEADAKTRLAQLYTGMGKYAEAIPLLKRAQDLKPRDSVAKFLEDLERFMKSRR
;
A
#
# COMPACT_ATOMS: atom_id res chain seq x y z
N MET A 1 -20.08 -14.50 -4.87
CA MET A 1 -19.95 -13.08 -5.26
C MET A 1 -18.72 -12.93 -6.15
N PRO A 2 -18.87 -12.63 -7.45
CA PRO A 2 -17.77 -12.58 -8.42
C PRO A 2 -16.64 -11.59 -8.04
N LEU A 3 -16.93 -10.55 -7.25
CA LEU A 3 -15.93 -9.61 -6.73
C LEU A 3 -14.90 -10.30 -5.81
N ARG A 4 -15.36 -11.09 -4.84
CA ARG A 4 -14.47 -11.83 -3.90
C ARG A 4 -13.59 -12.85 -4.63
N ALA A 5 -14.10 -13.44 -5.72
CA ALA A 5 -13.30 -14.33 -6.57
C ALA A 5 -12.21 -13.53 -7.33
N ALA A 6 -12.53 -12.34 -7.82
CA ALA A 6 -11.55 -11.44 -8.46
C ALA A 6 -10.44 -11.02 -7.49
N GLU A 7 -10.77 -10.71 -6.23
CA GLU A 7 -9.79 -10.39 -5.17
C GLU A 7 -8.83 -11.55 -4.92
N ILE A 8 -9.36 -12.78 -4.77
CA ILE A 8 -8.56 -13.98 -4.53
C ILE A 8 -7.65 -14.27 -5.72
N LEU A 9 -8.15 -14.11 -6.96
CA LEU A 9 -7.37 -14.36 -8.16
C LEU A 9 -6.29 -13.31 -8.39
N LEU A 10 -6.55 -12.04 -8.06
CA LEU A 10 -5.50 -11.02 -8.06
C LEU A 10 -4.36 -11.41 -7.11
N ALA A 11 -4.68 -11.97 -5.95
CA ALA A 11 -3.70 -12.41 -4.97
C ALA A 11 -2.96 -13.71 -5.37
N LYS A 12 -3.56 -14.59 -6.19
CA LYS A 12 -3.05 -15.95 -6.47
C LYS A 12 -2.57 -16.21 -7.91
N GLU A 13 -3.27 -15.68 -8.91
CA GLU A 13 -3.12 -16.06 -10.33
C GLU A 13 -2.72 -14.87 -11.22
N GLY A 14 -2.64 -13.66 -10.65
CA GLY A 14 -2.13 -12.47 -11.31
C GLY A 14 -3.18 -11.64 -12.07
N PHE A 15 -2.72 -10.46 -12.53
CA PHE A 15 -3.56 -9.34 -12.97
C PHE A 15 -4.46 -9.63 -14.20
N LYS A 16 -4.10 -10.62 -15.03
CA LYS A 16 -4.84 -10.94 -16.26
C LYS A 16 -6.15 -11.67 -15.98
N ALA A 17 -6.16 -12.62 -15.03
CA ALA A 17 -7.36 -13.37 -14.64
C ALA A 17 -8.35 -12.50 -13.87
N SER A 18 -7.85 -11.62 -13.00
CA SER A 18 -8.67 -10.67 -12.22
C SER A 18 -9.40 -9.66 -13.11
N ARG A 19 -8.79 -9.19 -14.22
CA ARG A 19 -9.43 -8.27 -15.17
C ARG A 19 -10.73 -8.84 -15.74
N GLY A 20 -10.69 -10.06 -16.26
CA GLY A 20 -11.84 -10.67 -16.91
C GLY A 20 -13.04 -10.82 -15.96
N LEU A 21 -12.78 -11.01 -14.68
CA LEU A 21 -13.81 -11.04 -13.65
C LEU A 21 -14.30 -9.66 -13.24
N LEU A 22 -13.42 -8.67 -13.12
CA LEU A 22 -13.83 -7.29 -12.83
C LEU A 22 -14.71 -6.72 -13.94
N GLN A 23 -14.37 -6.99 -15.19
CA GLN A 23 -15.19 -6.59 -16.33
C GLN A 23 -16.57 -7.25 -16.29
N LYS A 24 -16.66 -8.52 -15.86
CA LYS A 24 -17.94 -9.20 -15.61
C LYS A 24 -18.71 -8.60 -14.43
N VAL A 25 -18.02 -8.18 -13.36
CA VAL A 25 -18.65 -7.51 -12.21
C VAL A 25 -19.25 -6.16 -12.62
N GLN A 26 -18.55 -5.40 -13.46
CA GLN A 26 -19.04 -4.14 -14.01
C GLN A 26 -20.21 -4.36 -14.99
N SER A 27 -20.08 -5.31 -15.91
CA SER A 27 -21.11 -5.58 -16.92
C SER A 27 -22.37 -6.25 -16.37
N ALA A 28 -22.26 -7.02 -15.28
CA ALA A 28 -23.40 -7.71 -14.66
C ALA A 28 -24.30 -6.79 -13.80
N GLY A 29 -23.96 -5.49 -13.72
CA GLY A 29 -24.87 -4.44 -13.26
C GLY A 29 -24.23 -3.51 -12.23
N GLU A 30 -23.74 -2.36 -12.71
CA GLU A 30 -23.39 -1.18 -11.89
C GLU A 30 -24.49 -0.81 -10.88
N SER A 31 -25.76 -1.13 -11.21
CA SER A 31 -26.96 -0.90 -10.40
C SER A 31 -27.12 -1.81 -9.19
N LYS A 32 -26.33 -2.89 -9.06
CA LYS A 32 -26.37 -3.82 -7.91
C LYS A 32 -25.17 -3.70 -6.97
N LEU A 33 -24.15 -2.94 -7.36
CA LEU A 33 -22.97 -2.74 -6.50
C LEU A 33 -23.29 -1.70 -5.43
N THR A 34 -22.91 -2.01 -4.19
CA THR A 34 -22.92 -1.01 -3.13
C THR A 34 -21.83 0.04 -3.40
N PRO A 35 -21.91 1.26 -2.82
CA PRO A 35 -20.80 2.21 -2.89
C PRO A 35 -19.47 1.63 -2.41
N GLU A 36 -19.51 0.74 -1.41
CA GLU A 36 -18.33 0.03 -0.92
C GLU A 36 -17.77 -0.96 -1.96
N ASP A 37 -18.62 -1.76 -2.60
CA ASP A 37 -18.19 -2.69 -3.66
C ASP A 37 -17.59 -1.93 -4.85
N ARG A 38 -18.15 -0.77 -5.20
CA ARG A 38 -17.57 0.09 -6.25
C ARG A 38 -16.16 0.57 -5.88
N ARG A 39 -15.93 1.02 -4.64
CA ARG A 39 -14.58 1.40 -4.19
C ARG A 39 -13.61 0.22 -4.23
N ARG A 40 -14.05 -0.98 -3.82
CA ARG A 40 -13.23 -2.20 -3.92
C ARG A 40 -12.86 -2.51 -5.37
N VAL A 41 -13.80 -2.41 -6.31
CA VAL A 41 -13.53 -2.57 -7.75
C VAL A 41 -12.51 -1.53 -8.22
N MET A 42 -12.70 -0.25 -7.90
CA MET A 42 -11.76 0.82 -8.25
C MET A 42 -10.34 0.55 -7.74
N LYS A 43 -10.19 0.09 -6.49
CA LYS A 43 -8.87 -0.29 -5.95
C LYS A 43 -8.24 -1.43 -6.74
N LEU A 44 -9.01 -2.45 -7.11
CA LEU A 44 -8.50 -3.58 -7.89
C LEU A 44 -8.07 -3.13 -9.29
N GLU A 45 -8.83 -2.25 -9.94
CA GLU A 45 -8.47 -1.65 -11.22
C GLU A 45 -7.17 -0.85 -11.14
N ALA A 46 -7.02 -0.01 -10.11
CA ALA A 46 -5.80 0.74 -9.90
C ALA A 46 -4.59 -0.17 -9.71
N LYS A 47 -4.72 -1.24 -8.90
CA LYS A 47 -3.65 -2.22 -8.70
C LYS A 47 -3.24 -2.91 -10.00
N ILE A 48 -4.22 -3.24 -10.84
CA ILE A 48 -3.97 -3.82 -12.17
C ILE A 48 -3.29 -2.78 -13.10
N GLY A 49 -3.76 -1.54 -13.10
CA GLY A 49 -3.17 -0.45 -13.88
C GLY A 49 -1.71 -0.21 -13.52
N MET A 50 -1.39 -0.18 -12.22
CA MET A 50 -0.02 -0.07 -11.71
C MET A 50 0.89 -1.19 -12.21
N ALA A 51 0.40 -2.43 -12.20
CA ALA A 51 1.18 -3.58 -12.65
C ALA A 51 1.44 -3.60 -14.16
N GLU A 52 0.64 -2.88 -14.94
CA GLU A 52 0.73 -2.83 -16.41
C GLU A 52 1.33 -1.53 -16.93
N GLY A 53 1.90 -0.71 -16.04
CA GLY A 53 2.52 0.56 -16.41
C GLY A 53 1.53 1.69 -16.73
N ARG A 54 0.22 1.49 -16.51
CA ARG A 54 -0.79 2.57 -16.57
C ARG A 54 -0.86 3.33 -15.25
N GLU A 55 0.29 3.83 -14.81
CA GLU A 55 0.47 4.45 -13.51
C GLU A 55 -0.37 5.73 -13.34
N VAL A 56 -0.42 6.58 -14.38
CA VAL A 56 -1.20 7.83 -14.36
C VAL A 56 -2.70 7.57 -14.13
N GLU A 57 -3.27 6.60 -14.86
CA GLU A 57 -4.68 6.23 -14.73
C GLU A 57 -4.95 5.62 -13.34
N ALA A 58 -4.10 4.69 -12.91
CA ALA A 58 -4.22 4.06 -11.60
C ALA A 58 -4.15 5.07 -10.46
N LEU A 59 -3.29 6.07 -10.55
CA LEU A 59 -3.19 7.13 -9.53
C LEU A 59 -4.43 8.00 -9.47
N LYS A 60 -5.01 8.33 -10.62
CA LYS A 60 -6.27 9.06 -10.65
C LYS A 60 -7.36 8.28 -9.92
N ILE A 61 -7.43 6.96 -10.15
CA ILE A 61 -8.39 6.09 -9.47
C ILE A 61 -8.10 6.02 -7.96
N LEU A 62 -6.85 5.83 -7.54
CA LEU A 62 -6.48 5.79 -6.12
C LEU A 62 -6.79 7.11 -5.40
N THR A 63 -6.57 8.24 -6.07
CA THR A 63 -6.90 9.56 -5.52
C THR A 63 -8.41 9.69 -5.30
N GLN A 64 -9.22 9.27 -6.28
CA GLN A 64 -10.68 9.24 -6.13
C GLN A 64 -11.15 8.30 -5.01
N VAL A 65 -10.49 7.15 -4.82
CA VAL A 65 -10.79 6.26 -3.69
C VAL A 65 -10.48 6.94 -2.37
N ALA A 66 -9.32 7.59 -2.25
CA ALA A 66 -8.93 8.31 -1.03
C ALA A 66 -9.83 9.51 -0.72
N GLU A 67 -10.35 10.20 -1.73
CA GLU A 67 -11.35 11.27 -1.56
C GLU A 67 -12.69 10.74 -1.04
N GLN A 68 -13.11 9.55 -1.49
CA GLN A 68 -14.35 8.92 -1.04
C GLN A 68 -14.23 8.20 0.31
N ASP A 69 -13.03 7.70 0.62
CA ASP A 69 -12.73 6.94 1.83
C ASP A 69 -11.34 7.30 2.37
N PRO A 70 -11.24 8.41 3.13
CA PRO A 70 -9.95 8.90 3.65
C PRO A 70 -9.26 7.94 4.62
N LEU A 71 -9.96 6.90 5.10
CA LEU A 71 -9.45 5.90 6.03
C LEU A 71 -9.14 4.55 5.35
N ASP A 72 -9.15 4.48 4.02
CA ASP A 72 -8.69 3.29 3.31
C ASP A 72 -7.16 3.18 3.36
N GLY A 73 -6.66 2.51 4.39
CA GLY A 73 -5.21 2.38 4.64
C GLY A 73 -4.44 1.71 3.50
N GLU A 74 -5.07 0.80 2.75
CA GLU A 74 -4.43 0.19 1.58
C GLU A 74 -4.15 1.23 0.48
N THR A 75 -5.13 2.09 0.19
CA THR A 75 -4.99 3.20 -0.78
C THR A 75 -3.94 4.20 -0.33
N LEU A 76 -3.93 4.57 0.95
CA LEU A 76 -2.91 5.45 1.51
C LEU A 76 -1.50 4.85 1.34
N LEU A 77 -1.30 3.56 1.63
CA LEU A 77 -0.01 2.90 1.40
C LEU A 77 0.38 2.88 -0.08
N MET A 78 -0.57 2.71 -1.00
CA MET A 78 -0.30 2.74 -2.43
C MET A 78 0.10 4.14 -2.93
N LEU A 79 -0.59 5.18 -2.47
CA LEU A 79 -0.24 6.58 -2.78
C LEU A 79 1.13 6.95 -2.21
N GLY A 80 1.43 6.56 -0.96
CA GLY A 80 2.75 6.77 -0.37
C GLY A 80 3.86 6.06 -1.15
N GLY A 81 3.60 4.83 -1.61
CA GLY A 81 4.52 4.07 -2.45
C GLY A 81 4.81 4.73 -3.79
N HIS A 82 3.79 5.34 -4.42
CA HIS A 82 3.98 6.10 -5.65
C HIS A 82 4.84 7.34 -5.41
N TYR A 83 4.50 8.18 -4.43
CA TYR A 83 5.27 9.40 -4.16
C TYR A 83 6.71 9.11 -3.74
N GLN A 84 6.96 7.98 -3.08
CA GLN A 84 8.31 7.52 -2.79
C GLN A 84 9.10 7.21 -4.08
N LYS A 85 8.48 6.58 -5.08
CA LYS A 85 9.14 6.29 -6.37
C LYS A 85 9.45 7.57 -7.15
N GLU A 86 8.56 8.56 -7.08
CA GLU A 86 8.78 9.89 -7.67
C GLU A 86 9.84 10.72 -6.92
N GLY A 87 10.36 10.23 -5.80
CA GLY A 87 11.30 10.97 -4.95
C GLY A 87 10.65 12.09 -4.13
N ASN A 88 9.32 12.19 -4.14
CA ASN A 88 8.58 13.11 -3.29
C ASN A 88 8.43 12.53 -1.88
N ASN A 89 9.51 12.62 -1.12
CA ASN A 89 9.62 12.05 0.22
C ASN A 89 8.62 12.64 1.21
N GLU A 90 8.26 13.92 1.06
CA GLU A 90 7.31 14.61 1.95
C GLU A 90 5.90 14.02 1.81
N LYS A 91 5.40 13.91 0.57
CA LYS A 91 4.09 13.28 0.33
C LYS A 91 4.11 11.79 0.70
N ALA A 92 5.20 11.08 0.39
CA ALA A 92 5.34 9.68 0.78
C ALA A 92 5.22 9.50 2.29
N ALA A 93 5.93 10.31 3.07
CA ALA A 93 5.86 10.30 4.53
C ALA A 93 4.44 10.60 5.02
N PHE A 94 3.80 11.65 4.49
CA PHE A 94 2.43 12.01 4.84
C PHE A 94 1.44 10.85 4.68
N TYR A 95 1.46 10.16 3.53
CA TYR A 95 0.56 9.05 3.28
C TYR A 95 0.86 7.83 4.16
N TYR A 96 2.13 7.52 4.39
CA TYR A 96 2.52 6.44 5.30
C TYR A 96 2.16 6.74 6.75
N GLU A 97 2.35 7.98 7.23
CA GLU A 97 1.95 8.39 8.57
C GLU A 97 0.43 8.31 8.75
N THR A 98 -0.33 8.77 7.74
CA THR A 98 -1.80 8.70 7.76
C THR A 98 -2.28 7.25 7.79
N ALA A 99 -1.68 6.37 6.97
CA ALA A 99 -1.96 4.94 7.01
C ALA A 99 -1.60 4.31 8.37
N GLY A 100 -0.54 4.83 9.01
CA GLY A 100 -0.05 4.38 10.31
C GLY A 100 -1.00 4.69 11.47
N ASN A 101 -1.96 5.60 11.30
CA ASN A 101 -3.00 5.88 12.28
C ASN A 101 -4.17 4.88 12.22
N ILE A 102 -4.15 3.96 11.25
CA ILE A 102 -5.17 2.93 11.09
C ILE A 102 -4.60 1.60 11.59
N GLU A 103 -5.17 1.06 12.66
CA GLU A 103 -4.63 -0.11 13.39
C GLU A 103 -4.28 -1.28 12.47
N ALA A 104 -5.18 -1.63 11.55
CA ALA A 104 -4.98 -2.74 10.60
C ALA A 104 -3.77 -2.55 9.64
N PHE A 105 -3.32 -1.31 9.47
CA PHE A 105 -2.22 -0.94 8.56
C PHE A 105 -0.99 -0.38 9.28
N GLU A 106 -1.03 -0.20 10.61
CA GLU A 106 0.05 0.41 11.38
C GLU A 106 1.40 -0.28 11.11
N ALA A 107 1.47 -1.60 11.22
CA ALA A 107 2.71 -2.34 11.02
C ALA A 107 3.30 -2.19 9.60
N ASP A 108 2.44 -2.15 8.57
CA ASP A 108 2.86 -2.01 7.17
C ASP A 108 3.30 -0.58 6.85
N ALA A 109 2.54 0.40 7.35
CA ALA A 109 2.87 1.81 7.28
C ALA A 109 4.22 2.13 7.92
N LYS A 110 4.45 1.65 9.16
CA LYS A 110 5.71 1.87 9.89
C LYS A 110 6.91 1.25 9.17
N THR A 111 6.75 0.05 8.58
CA THR A 111 7.79 -0.56 7.74
C THR A 111 8.12 0.31 6.53
N ARG A 112 7.11 0.81 5.81
CA ARG A 112 7.32 1.66 4.62
C ARG A 112 7.93 3.01 4.96
N LEU A 113 7.49 3.64 6.05
CA LEU A 113 8.05 4.90 6.53
C LEU A 113 9.52 4.72 6.96
N ALA A 114 9.85 3.60 7.60
CA ALA A 114 11.23 3.29 7.94
C ALA A 114 12.11 3.08 6.71
N GLN A 115 11.60 2.41 5.66
CA GLN A 115 12.31 2.26 4.39
C GLN A 115 12.57 3.61 3.73
N LEU A 116 11.56 4.49 3.72
CA LEU A 116 11.69 5.86 3.22
C LEU A 116 12.78 6.63 3.98
N TYR A 117 12.70 6.66 5.31
CA TYR A 117 13.70 7.34 6.16
C TYR A 117 15.10 6.75 6.03
N THR A 118 15.22 5.43 5.88
CA THR A 118 16.50 4.77 5.60
C THR A 118 17.09 5.25 4.27
N GLY A 119 16.28 5.36 3.22
CA GLY A 119 16.70 5.90 1.92
C GLY A 119 17.14 7.37 2.00
N MET A 120 16.62 8.12 2.95
CA MET A 120 17.02 9.51 3.24
C MET A 120 18.23 9.62 4.18
N GLY A 121 18.80 8.49 4.65
CA GLY A 121 19.88 8.48 5.65
C GLY A 121 19.43 8.80 7.09
N LYS A 122 18.12 8.89 7.33
CA LYS A 122 17.47 9.14 8.63
C LYS A 122 17.31 7.86 9.45
N TYR A 123 18.45 7.23 9.74
CA TYR A 123 18.46 5.90 10.39
C TYR A 123 17.96 5.94 11.84
N ALA A 124 18.23 7.03 12.56
CA ALA A 124 17.79 7.19 13.95
C ALA A 124 16.26 7.24 14.05
N GLU A 125 15.59 7.81 13.05
CA GLU A 125 14.14 7.86 12.93
C GLU A 125 13.55 6.53 12.40
N ALA A 126 14.27 5.82 11.53
CA ALA A 126 13.82 4.55 10.95
C ALA A 126 13.79 3.38 11.95
N ILE A 127 14.80 3.26 12.82
CA ILE A 127 14.92 2.16 13.79
C ILE A 127 13.68 2.01 14.71
N PRO A 128 13.18 3.05 15.40
CA PRO A 128 12.01 2.90 16.26
C PRO A 128 10.73 2.52 15.49
N LEU A 129 10.61 2.93 14.22
CA LEU A 129 9.51 2.52 13.36
C LEU A 129 9.56 1.02 13.05
N LEU A 130 10.75 0.48 12.75
CA LEU A 130 10.93 -0.96 12.52
C LEU A 130 10.67 -1.79 13.79
N LYS A 131 11.10 -1.30 14.96
CA LYS A 131 10.78 -1.93 16.25
C LYS A 131 9.28 -2.03 16.47
N ARG A 132 8.56 -0.91 16.32
CA ARG A 132 7.10 -0.89 16.44
C ARG A 132 6.42 -1.82 15.42
N ALA A 133 6.88 -1.81 14.17
CA ALA A 133 6.35 -2.70 13.15
C ALA A 133 6.55 -4.19 13.51
N GLN A 134 7.70 -4.54 14.07
CA GLN A 134 8.04 -5.89 14.51
C GLN A 134 7.24 -6.32 15.74
N ASP A 135 7.00 -5.42 16.70
CA ASP A 135 6.18 -5.68 17.88
C ASP A 135 4.72 -5.96 17.52
N LEU A 136 4.18 -5.21 16.55
CA LEU A 136 2.80 -5.36 16.08
C LEU A 136 2.60 -6.60 15.21
N LYS A 137 3.53 -6.84 14.28
CA LYS A 137 3.45 -7.92 13.31
C LYS A 137 4.85 -8.46 13.03
N PRO A 138 5.29 -9.45 13.82
CA PRO A 138 6.61 -10.05 13.65
C PRO A 138 6.79 -10.61 12.24
N ARG A 139 7.86 -10.17 11.56
CA ARG A 139 8.24 -10.64 10.23
C ARG A 139 9.75 -10.78 10.12
N ASP A 140 10.24 -11.90 9.63
CA ASP A 140 11.69 -12.15 9.48
C ASP A 140 12.39 -11.08 8.63
N SER A 141 11.73 -10.59 7.58
CA SER A 141 12.26 -9.53 6.73
C SER A 141 12.42 -8.19 7.46
N VAL A 142 11.49 -7.87 8.37
CA VAL A 142 11.55 -6.64 9.18
C VAL A 142 12.58 -6.78 10.28
N ALA A 143 12.66 -7.94 10.95
CA ALA A 143 13.68 -8.25 11.94
C ALA A 143 15.09 -8.13 11.36
N LYS A 144 15.34 -8.78 10.23
CA LYS A 144 16.64 -8.70 9.55
C LYS A 144 16.98 -7.26 9.12
N PHE A 145 16.00 -6.52 8.60
CA PHE A 145 16.20 -5.13 8.22
C PHE A 145 16.56 -4.25 9.42
N LEU A 146 15.90 -4.45 10.55
CA LEU A 146 16.21 -3.76 11.81
C LEU A 146 17.64 -4.08 12.28
N GLU A 147 18.03 -5.36 12.29
CA GLU A 147 19.37 -5.81 12.70
C GLU A 147 20.47 -5.19 11.83
N ASP A 148 20.29 -5.22 10.50
CA ASP A 148 21.24 -4.65 9.54
C ASP A 148 21.42 -3.15 9.79
N LEU A 149 20.33 -2.43 10.04
CA LEU A 149 20.35 -1.00 10.31
C LEU A 149 21.01 -0.64 11.64
N GLU A 150 20.72 -1.41 12.69
CA GLU A 150 21.37 -1.23 14.00
C GLU A 150 22.87 -1.53 13.93
N ARG A 151 23.29 -2.56 13.20
CA ARG A 151 24.70 -2.89 12.98
C ARG A 151 25.42 -1.78 12.24
N PHE A 152 24.80 -1.26 11.17
CA PHE A 152 25.33 -0.13 10.41
C PHE A 152 25.52 1.10 11.31
N MET A 153 24.53 1.44 12.13
CA MET A 153 24.61 2.58 13.05
C MET A 153 25.68 2.41 14.13
N LYS A 154 25.88 1.20 14.65
CA LYS A 154 26.96 0.90 15.60
C LYS A 154 28.34 1.05 14.96
N SER A 155 28.49 0.68 13.68
CA SER A 155 29.78 0.78 12.97
C SER A 155 30.21 2.21 12.60
N ARG A 156 29.28 3.18 12.69
CA ARG A 156 29.51 4.60 12.41
C ARG A 156 29.86 5.44 13.65
N ARG A 157 29.78 4.84 14.84
CA ARG A 157 30.14 5.48 16.12
C ARG A 157 31.59 5.17 16.45
#